data_AF-A0A4E0RZG6-F1
#
_entry.id   AF-A0A4E0RZG6-F1
#
_cell.length_a   1.000
_cell.length_b   1.000
_cell.length_c   1.000
_cell.angle_alpha   90.00
_cell.angle_beta   90.00
_cell.angle_gamma   90.00
#
_symmetry.space_group_name_H-M   'P 1'
#
loop_
_entity.id
_entity.type
_entity.pdbx_description
1 polymer ?
#
loop_
_entity_poly.entity_id
_entity_poly.type
_entity_poly.pdbx_seq_one_letter_code
_entity_poly.pdbx_strand_id
1 'polypeptide(L)'
;MHRKAVKTGFNFTLMVVRESGMGKSTLINSLFTLDLYKDREVLDADCWKPIEDYIDVTFEQYFRDECGLNRKKIHDRRVHCCRYFISSYGQGLRQVDMAFMRRLQHKANIVPIIAKADALTAAEIRTFKERNLSDFHRYTIDIYRLPECDSDEDEEIKRLDKEIKSVLPFAVIGGNCVVEVDGHRIRGRQYS
;
A
#
# COMPACT_ATOMS: atom_id res chain seq x y z
N MET A 1 25.45 7.50 -0.21
CA MET A 1 25.06 6.15 0.26
C MET A 1 24.48 5.23 -0.84
N HIS A 2 24.13 5.73 -2.03
CA HIS A 2 23.57 4.92 -3.13
C HIS A 2 24.48 3.79 -3.68
N ARG A 3 25.81 3.96 -3.65
CA ARG A 3 26.74 3.05 -4.34
C ARG A 3 27.10 1.77 -3.55
N LYS A 4 26.76 1.69 -2.26
CA LYS A 4 26.95 0.46 -1.44
C LYS A 4 25.75 -0.50 -1.49
N ALA A 5 24.56 -0.02 -1.81
CA ALA A 5 23.35 -0.86 -1.90
C ALA A 5 23.41 -1.89 -3.05
N VAL A 6 24.12 -1.57 -4.13
CA VAL A 6 24.24 -2.43 -5.32
C VAL A 6 25.07 -3.70 -5.07
N LYS A 7 25.93 -3.73 -4.04
CA LYS A 7 26.78 -4.91 -3.73
C LYS A 7 26.18 -5.89 -2.72
N THR A 8 25.14 -5.51 -1.97
CA THR A 8 24.59 -6.31 -0.86
C THR A 8 23.07 -6.47 -0.87
N GLY A 9 22.37 -5.85 -1.84
CA GLY A 9 20.91 -5.85 -1.89
C GLY A 9 20.27 -5.01 -0.78
N PHE A 10 18.97 -4.78 -0.89
CA PHE A 10 18.15 -4.20 0.18
C PHE A 10 16.90 -5.07 0.35
N ASN A 11 16.44 -5.25 1.59
CA ASN A 11 15.18 -5.93 1.85
C ASN A 11 14.10 -4.88 2.05
N PHE A 12 13.01 -4.97 1.31
CA PHE A 12 11.85 -4.11 1.47
C PHE A 12 10.61 -4.98 1.58
N THR A 13 10.01 -5.00 2.76
CA THR A 13 8.82 -5.81 3.05
C THR A 13 7.58 -4.94 2.95
N LEU A 14 6.70 -5.30 2.02
CA LEU A 14 5.42 -4.66 1.76
C LEU A 14 4.28 -5.52 2.30
N MET A 15 3.41 -4.93 3.12
CA MET A 15 2.17 -5.56 3.54
C MET A 15 1.00 -5.04 2.72
N VAL A 16 0.08 -5.92 2.34
CA VAL A 16 -1.13 -5.57 1.60
C VAL A 16 -2.35 -5.88 2.47
N VAL A 17 -3.10 -4.84 2.83
CA VAL A 17 -4.31 -4.96 3.65
C VAL A 17 -5.53 -4.50 2.85
N ARG A 18 -6.65 -5.20 3.05
CA ARG A 18 -7.94 -4.94 2.41
C ARG A 18 -9.04 -5.70 3.15
N GLU A 19 -10.29 -5.45 2.84
CA GLU A 19 -11.37 -6.37 3.17
C GLU A 19 -11.38 -7.59 2.23
N SER A 20 -11.93 -8.71 2.71
CA SER A 20 -12.11 -9.93 1.93
C SER A 20 -13.03 -9.69 0.71
N GLY A 21 -12.88 -10.51 -0.35
CA GLY A 21 -13.75 -10.45 -1.54
C GLY A 21 -13.48 -9.31 -2.53
N MET A 22 -12.58 -8.38 -2.22
CA MET A 22 -12.40 -7.19 -3.05
C MET A 22 -11.31 -7.30 -4.15
N GLY A 23 -10.54 -8.39 -4.22
CA GLY A 23 -9.50 -8.59 -5.24
C GLY A 23 -8.06 -8.35 -4.76
N LYS A 24 -7.76 -8.67 -3.49
CA LYS A 24 -6.39 -8.72 -2.94
C LYS A 24 -5.48 -9.62 -3.77
N SER A 25 -5.91 -10.86 -4.02
CA SER A 25 -5.14 -11.85 -4.78
C SER A 25 -4.93 -11.40 -6.23
N THR A 26 -5.95 -10.84 -6.87
CA THR A 26 -5.83 -10.25 -8.23
C THR A 26 -4.75 -9.16 -8.26
N LEU A 27 -4.71 -8.29 -7.25
CA LEU A 27 -3.72 -7.22 -7.23
C LEU A 27 -2.32 -7.72 -6.84
N ILE A 28 -2.18 -8.66 -5.92
CA ILE A 28 -0.89 -9.29 -5.59
C ILE A 28 -0.34 -10.04 -6.81
N ASN A 29 -1.18 -10.79 -7.52
CA ASN A 29 -0.81 -11.48 -8.75
C ASN A 29 -0.48 -10.49 -9.88
N SER A 30 -1.19 -9.35 -9.96
CA SER A 30 -0.88 -8.30 -10.95
C SER A 30 0.40 -7.53 -10.62
N LEU A 31 0.71 -7.31 -9.33
CA LEU A 31 1.90 -6.58 -8.89
C LEU A 31 3.17 -7.45 -8.88
N PHE A 32 3.05 -8.74 -8.55
CA PHE A 32 4.19 -9.64 -8.37
C PHE A 32 4.23 -10.84 -9.32
N THR A 33 3.20 -11.07 -10.15
CA THR A 33 3.14 -12.22 -11.08
C THR A 33 3.31 -13.57 -10.38
N LEU A 34 2.81 -13.70 -9.14
CA LEU A 34 2.89 -14.91 -8.33
C LEU A 34 1.48 -15.33 -7.90
N ASP A 35 1.14 -16.61 -8.05
CA ASP A 35 -0.07 -17.22 -7.47
C ASP A 35 0.16 -17.51 -5.99
N LEU A 36 0.03 -16.47 -5.17
CA LEU A 36 0.00 -16.61 -3.72
C LEU A 36 -1.45 -16.79 -3.29
N TYR A 37 -1.70 -17.70 -2.34
CA TYR A 37 -2.97 -18.08 -1.70
C TYR A 37 -3.67 -19.34 -2.24
N LYS A 38 -3.29 -20.49 -1.67
CA LYS A 38 -4.23 -21.57 -1.31
C LYS A 38 -4.65 -21.35 0.15
N ASP A 39 -5.94 -21.54 0.41
CA ASP A 39 -6.66 -21.43 1.68
C ASP A 39 -7.05 -20.03 2.17
N ARG A 40 -8.37 -19.89 2.45
CA ARG A 40 -9.03 -18.71 3.02
C ARG A 40 -9.56 -19.08 4.40
N GLU A 41 -9.21 -18.31 5.42
CA GLU A 41 -9.93 -18.31 6.70
C GLU A 41 -10.72 -17.02 6.85
N VAL A 42 -11.96 -17.13 7.34
CA VAL A 42 -12.84 -16.00 7.63
C VAL A 42 -12.55 -15.58 9.07
N LEU A 43 -11.96 -14.39 9.27
CA LEU A 43 -11.69 -13.84 10.59
C LEU A 43 -12.84 -12.93 11.02
N ASP A 44 -13.45 -13.27 12.17
CA ASP A 44 -14.53 -12.52 12.83
C ASP A 44 -13.99 -11.36 13.70
N ALA A 45 -14.89 -10.45 14.13
CA ALA A 45 -14.83 -9.25 15.01
C ALA A 45 -13.50 -8.50 15.33
N ASP A 46 -12.35 -9.16 15.40
CA ASP A 46 -11.01 -8.63 15.66
C ASP A 46 -10.05 -8.92 14.49
N CYS A 47 -10.50 -8.71 13.26
CA CYS A 47 -9.76 -9.06 12.04
C CYS A 47 -8.41 -8.34 11.87
N TRP A 48 -8.10 -7.35 12.70
CA TRP A 48 -6.83 -6.62 12.71
C TRP A 48 -5.77 -7.18 13.66
N LYS A 49 -6.16 -7.88 14.73
CA LYS A 49 -5.21 -8.38 15.74
C LYS A 49 -4.10 -9.24 15.13
N PRO A 50 -4.36 -10.19 14.22
CA PRO A 50 -3.30 -11.00 13.63
C PRO A 50 -2.29 -10.17 12.81
N ILE A 51 -2.75 -9.08 12.20
CA ILE A 51 -1.88 -8.17 11.44
C ILE A 51 -1.03 -7.34 12.39
N GLU A 52 -1.64 -6.84 13.46
CA GLU A 52 -0.97 -6.09 14.52
C GLU A 52 0.10 -6.94 15.21
N ASP A 53 -0.25 -8.15 15.64
CA ASP A 53 0.64 -9.10 16.29
C ASP A 53 1.81 -9.50 15.36
N TYR A 54 1.53 -9.72 14.07
CA TYR A 54 2.59 -10.02 13.10
C TYR A 54 3.61 -8.89 13.01
N ILE A 55 3.15 -7.64 12.96
CA ILE A 55 4.04 -6.47 12.89
C ILE A 55 4.88 -6.39 14.17
N ASP A 56 4.26 -6.51 15.34
CA ASP A 56 4.95 -6.46 16.63
C ASP A 56 6.01 -7.56 16.74
N VAL A 57 5.67 -8.80 16.38
CA VAL A 57 6.63 -9.93 16.38
C VAL A 57 7.81 -9.67 15.45
N THR A 58 7.59 -9.08 14.27
CA THR A 58 8.71 -8.73 13.37
C THR A 58 9.61 -7.63 13.92
N PHE A 59 9.04 -6.64 14.62
CA PHE A 59 9.80 -5.59 15.29
C PHE A 59 10.60 -6.14 16.47
N GLU A 60 9.98 -6.95 17.33
CA GLU A 60 10.66 -7.60 18.46
C GLU A 60 11.80 -8.52 17.99
N GLN A 61 11.57 -9.28 16.92
CA GLN A 61 12.61 -10.14 16.36
C GLN A 61 13.81 -9.33 15.88
N TYR A 62 13.56 -8.23 15.16
CA TYR A 62 14.63 -7.34 14.73
C TYR A 62 15.37 -6.73 15.92
N PHE A 63 14.63 -6.27 16.94
CA PHE A 63 15.21 -5.71 18.16
C PHE A 63 16.11 -6.72 18.89
N ARG A 64 15.66 -7.98 19.02
CA ARG A 64 16.47 -9.07 19.61
C ARG A 64 17.75 -9.33 18.82
N ASP A 65 17.65 -9.36 17.48
CA ASP A 65 18.79 -9.60 16.61
C ASP A 65 19.80 -8.42 16.64
N GLU A 66 19.32 -7.18 16.80
CA GLU A 66 20.14 -5.97 16.95
C GLU A 66 20.84 -5.90 18.32
N CYS A 67 20.12 -6.22 19.40
CA CYS A 67 20.68 -6.28 20.74
C CYS A 67 21.65 -7.47 20.95
N GLY A 68 21.52 -8.53 20.15
CA GLY A 68 22.34 -9.74 20.24
C GLY A 68 23.83 -9.56 19.92
N LEU A 69 24.61 -10.60 20.21
CA LEU A 69 26.07 -10.61 20.02
C LEU A 69 26.49 -10.84 18.55
N ASN A 70 25.64 -11.45 17.72
CA ASN A 70 25.92 -11.81 16.33
C ASN A 70 25.33 -10.82 15.30
N ARG A 71 25.85 -9.58 15.29
CA ARG A 71 25.34 -8.48 14.45
C ARG A 71 25.74 -8.52 12.97
N LYS A 72 26.55 -9.49 12.53
CA LYS A 72 27.19 -9.47 11.20
C LYS A 72 26.26 -9.83 10.03
N LYS A 73 25.06 -10.36 10.30
CA LYS A 73 24.07 -10.70 9.26
C LYS A 73 22.63 -10.64 9.78
N ILE A 74 22.19 -9.45 10.17
CA ILE A 74 20.79 -9.21 10.57
C ILE A 74 19.92 -9.17 9.31
N HIS A 75 18.86 -9.98 9.29
CA HIS A 75 17.88 -9.98 8.22
C HIS A 75 16.69 -9.09 8.61
N ASP A 76 16.60 -7.89 8.03
CA ASP A 76 15.45 -7.02 8.25
C ASP A 76 14.19 -7.59 7.58
N ARG A 77 13.22 -7.98 8.41
CA ARG A 77 11.91 -8.49 7.98
C ARG A 77 10.76 -7.55 8.37
N ARG A 78 11.07 -6.39 8.97
CA ARG A 78 10.06 -5.45 9.45
C ARG A 78 9.20 -4.97 8.30
N VAL A 79 7.93 -4.71 8.57
CA VAL A 79 7.02 -4.15 7.56
C VAL A 79 7.39 -2.69 7.32
N HIS A 80 7.93 -2.40 6.14
CA HIS A 80 8.38 -1.04 5.79
C HIS A 80 7.22 -0.15 5.35
N CYS A 81 6.22 -0.75 4.70
CA CYS A 81 5.04 -0.07 4.19
C CYS A 81 3.84 -1.02 4.18
N CYS A 82 2.68 -0.50 4.57
CA CYS A 82 1.39 -1.16 4.42
C CYS A 82 0.57 -0.44 3.34
N ARG A 83 0.31 -1.12 2.22
CA ARG A 83 -0.66 -0.66 1.21
C ARG A 83 -2.06 -1.04 1.65
N TYR A 84 -2.87 -0.02 1.97
CA TYR A 84 -4.24 -0.20 2.39
C TYR A 84 -5.20 0.05 1.23
N PHE A 85 -5.94 -0.98 0.84
CA PHE A 85 -6.90 -0.90 -0.26
C PHE A 85 -8.27 -0.48 0.23
N ILE A 86 -8.66 0.74 -0.13
CA ILE A 86 -9.97 1.32 0.15
C ILE A 86 -10.94 0.83 -0.92
N SER A 87 -12.15 0.48 -0.48
CA SER A 87 -13.25 0.14 -1.38
C SER A 87 -13.66 1.35 -2.22
N SER A 88 -13.73 1.20 -3.55
CA SER A 88 -14.39 2.17 -4.42
C SER A 88 -15.92 2.16 -4.28
N TYR A 89 -16.48 1.10 -3.67
CA TYR A 89 -17.91 1.02 -3.36
C TYR A 89 -18.16 1.75 -2.04
N GLY A 90 -18.74 2.94 -2.12
CA GLY A 90 -19.12 3.74 -0.96
C GLY A 90 -18.96 5.24 -1.21
N GLN A 91 -19.43 6.04 -0.26
CA GLN A 91 -19.33 7.50 -0.32
C GLN A 91 -18.12 8.09 0.41
N GLY A 92 -17.36 7.27 1.16
CA GLY A 92 -16.22 7.66 1.98
C GLY A 92 -15.59 6.46 2.70
N LEU A 93 -14.73 6.72 3.69
CA LEU A 93 -14.09 5.67 4.49
C LEU A 93 -15.07 4.99 5.43
N ARG A 94 -15.01 3.66 5.53
CA ARG A 94 -15.86 2.92 6.46
C ARG A 94 -15.27 2.96 7.85
N GLN A 95 -16.13 2.80 8.86
CA GLN A 95 -15.71 2.82 10.26
C GLN A 95 -14.65 1.75 10.59
N VAL A 96 -14.77 0.56 9.99
CA VAL A 96 -13.78 -0.50 10.12
C VAL A 96 -12.42 -0.07 9.54
N ASP A 97 -12.42 0.57 8.36
CA ASP A 97 -11.20 1.04 7.71
C ASP A 97 -10.51 2.12 8.58
N MET A 98 -11.29 3.03 9.15
CA MET A 98 -10.78 4.09 10.03
C MET A 98 -10.20 3.53 11.33
N ALA A 99 -10.90 2.60 11.99
CA ALA A 99 -10.44 1.95 13.19
C ALA A 99 -9.14 1.16 12.95
N PHE A 100 -9.04 0.50 11.79
CA PHE A 100 -7.85 -0.23 11.38
C PHE A 100 -6.65 0.70 11.16
N MET A 101 -6.81 1.73 10.32
CA MET A 101 -5.73 2.66 10.00
C MET A 101 -5.23 3.40 11.25
N ARG A 102 -6.15 3.78 12.16
CA ARG A 102 -5.79 4.45 13.41
C ARG A 102 -4.88 3.63 14.32
N ARG A 103 -5.03 2.30 14.32
CA ARG A 103 -4.17 1.38 15.08
C ARG A 103 -2.83 1.17 14.38
N LEU A 104 -2.88 1.01 13.06
CA LEU A 104 -1.70 0.65 12.28
C LEU A 104 -0.73 1.82 12.02
N GLN A 105 -1.23 3.07 12.02
CA GLN A 105 -0.43 4.26 11.66
C GLN A 105 0.83 4.45 12.54
N HIS A 106 0.80 3.99 13.79
CA HIS A 106 1.94 4.10 14.72
C HIS A 106 2.96 2.96 14.57
N LYS A 107 2.63 1.92 13.81
CA LYS A 107 3.47 0.72 13.66
C LYS A 107 4.05 0.59 12.25
N ALA A 108 3.35 1.07 11.23
CA ALA A 108 3.81 0.98 9.84
C ALA A 108 3.34 2.17 8.99
N ASN A 109 4.12 2.50 7.97
CA ASN A 109 3.78 3.54 7.00
C ASN A 109 2.58 3.10 6.14
N ILE A 110 1.43 3.76 6.30
CA ILE A 110 0.21 3.43 5.56
C ILE A 110 0.16 4.20 4.25
N VAL A 111 0.05 3.49 3.12
CA VAL A 111 -0.22 4.08 1.80
C VAL A 111 -1.63 3.71 1.38
N PRO A 112 -2.59 4.67 1.39
CA PRO A 112 -3.96 4.44 0.96
C PRO A 112 -4.06 4.33 -0.57
N ILE A 113 -4.77 3.31 -1.03
CA ILE A 113 -4.98 3.01 -2.44
C ILE A 113 -6.46 2.76 -2.69
N ILE A 114 -7.06 3.53 -3.59
CA ILE A 114 -8.43 3.29 -4.06
C ILE A 114 -8.40 2.14 -5.04
N ALA A 115 -9.12 1.08 -4.70
CA ALA A 115 -9.11 -0.15 -5.45
C ALA A 115 -10.29 -0.23 -6.43
N LYS A 116 -10.14 -0.98 -7.53
CA LYS A 116 -11.17 -1.09 -8.57
C LYS A 116 -11.65 0.29 -9.06
N ALA A 117 -10.70 1.15 -9.45
CA ALA A 117 -11.00 2.49 -9.94
C ALA A 117 -11.84 2.48 -11.24
N ASP A 118 -11.82 1.36 -11.98
CA ASP A 118 -12.68 1.05 -13.14
C ASP A 118 -14.18 1.11 -12.82
N ALA A 119 -14.56 0.91 -11.56
CA ALA A 119 -15.96 0.96 -11.14
C ALA A 119 -16.50 2.40 -10.97
N LEU A 120 -15.64 3.41 -11.04
CA LEU A 120 -16.00 4.82 -10.82
C LEU A 120 -15.66 5.64 -12.07
N THR A 121 -16.51 6.62 -12.37
CA THR A 121 -16.22 7.65 -13.37
C THR A 121 -15.12 8.60 -12.88
N ALA A 122 -14.46 9.31 -13.80
CA ALA A 122 -13.41 10.27 -13.45
C ALA A 122 -13.92 11.36 -12.47
N ALA A 123 -15.17 11.79 -12.61
CA ALA A 123 -15.81 12.74 -11.70
C ALA A 123 -16.00 12.15 -10.30
N GLU A 124 -16.50 10.92 -10.21
CA GLU A 124 -16.68 10.21 -8.93
C GLU A 124 -15.34 9.95 -8.23
N ILE A 125 -14.29 9.58 -8.97
CA ILE A 125 -12.94 9.40 -8.39
C ILE A 125 -12.47 10.70 -7.75
N ARG A 126 -12.65 11.84 -8.42
CA ARG A 126 -12.23 13.15 -7.87
C ARG A 126 -12.97 13.46 -6.57
N THR A 127 -14.29 13.34 -6.57
CA THR A 127 -15.11 13.55 -5.37
C THR A 127 -14.76 12.55 -4.27
N PHE A 128 -14.48 11.29 -4.61
CA PHE A 128 -14.09 10.27 -3.65
C PHE A 128 -12.72 10.58 -3.02
N LYS A 129 -11.73 11.01 -3.82
CA LYS A 129 -10.41 11.44 -3.31
C LYS A 129 -10.53 12.62 -2.34
N GLU A 130 -11.27 13.66 -2.72
CA GLU A 130 -11.50 14.84 -1.87
C GLU A 130 -12.14 14.46 -0.53
N ARG A 131 -13.14 13.58 -0.55
CA ARG A 131 -13.79 13.07 0.68
C ARG A 131 -12.87 12.23 1.54
N ASN A 132 -12.13 11.28 0.95
CA ASN A 132 -11.17 10.45 1.70
C ASN A 132 -10.08 11.31 2.35
N LEU A 133 -9.58 12.33 1.64
CA LEU A 133 -8.59 13.25 2.19
C LEU A 133 -9.15 14.06 3.36
N SER A 134 -10.41 14.53 3.24
CA SER A 134 -11.12 15.18 4.34
C SER A 134 -11.31 14.25 5.53
N ASP A 135 -11.68 13.00 5.31
CA ASP A 135 -11.83 12.00 6.35
C ASP A 135 -10.49 11.70 7.04
N PHE A 136 -9.39 11.52 6.29
CA PHE A 136 -8.06 11.31 6.91
C PHE A 136 -7.68 12.45 7.84
N HIS A 137 -7.92 13.70 7.43
CA HIS A 137 -7.69 14.87 8.28
C HIS A 137 -8.62 14.89 9.50
N ARG A 138 -9.92 14.67 9.29
CA ARG A 138 -10.95 14.70 10.34
C ARG A 138 -10.72 13.64 11.42
N TYR A 139 -10.32 12.44 11.02
CA TYR A 139 -10.07 11.33 11.93
C TYR A 139 -8.60 11.22 12.34
N THR A 140 -7.77 12.23 12.02
CA THR A 140 -6.35 12.29 12.38
C THR A 140 -5.62 10.98 12.06
N ILE A 141 -5.83 10.48 10.85
CA ILE A 141 -5.16 9.29 10.33
C ILE A 141 -3.91 9.78 9.60
N ASP A 142 -2.75 9.46 10.14
CA ASP A 142 -1.49 9.78 9.49
C ASP A 142 -1.16 8.72 8.44
N ILE A 143 -1.16 9.18 7.18
CA ILE A 143 -0.76 8.39 6.03
C ILE A 143 0.66 8.75 5.65
N TYR A 144 1.34 7.83 4.97
CA TYR A 144 2.67 8.07 4.46
C TYR A 144 2.70 9.31 3.56
N ARG A 145 3.47 10.31 3.99
CA ARG A 145 3.77 11.51 3.21
C ARG A 145 5.11 11.33 2.55
N LEU A 146 5.16 11.63 1.26
CA LEU A 146 6.43 11.73 0.57
C LEU A 146 7.25 12.85 1.22
N PRO A 147 8.56 12.64 1.45
CA PRO A 147 9.45 13.67 1.94
C PRO A 147 9.32 14.97 1.14
N GLU A 148 9.60 16.11 1.76
CA GLU A 148 9.70 17.38 1.04
C GLU A 148 11.01 17.37 0.24
N CYS A 149 10.94 17.69 -1.04
CA CYS A 149 12.14 17.86 -1.87
C CYS A 149 13.02 18.97 -1.28
N ASP A 150 14.33 18.71 -1.19
CA ASP A 150 15.28 19.71 -0.73
C ASP A 150 15.29 20.91 -1.69
N SER A 151 15.55 22.11 -1.16
CA SER A 151 15.47 23.37 -1.89
C SER A 151 16.39 23.46 -3.12
N ASP A 152 17.43 22.64 -3.10
CA ASP A 152 18.57 22.54 -4.00
C ASP A 152 18.40 21.43 -5.04
N GLU A 153 17.28 20.67 -5.00
CA GLU A 153 16.92 19.74 -6.07
C GLU A 153 16.46 20.47 -7.34
N ASP A 154 16.65 19.79 -8.48
CA ASP A 154 16.26 20.29 -9.79
C ASP A 154 14.75 20.63 -9.84
N GLU A 155 14.41 21.72 -10.54
CA GLU A 155 13.01 22.16 -10.73
C GLU A 155 12.12 21.09 -11.37
N GLU A 156 12.71 20.19 -12.17
CA GLU A 156 12.01 19.05 -12.75
C GLU A 156 11.62 18.00 -11.70
N ILE A 157 12.50 17.73 -10.74
CA ILE A 157 12.25 16.79 -9.62
C ILE A 157 11.15 17.35 -8.72
N LYS A 158 11.21 18.65 -8.39
CA LYS A 158 10.16 19.33 -7.61
C LYS A 158 8.79 19.30 -8.28
N ARG A 159 8.75 19.45 -9.61
CA ARG A 159 7.50 19.34 -10.40
C ARG A 159 6.93 17.93 -10.32
N LEU A 160 7.76 16.91 -10.51
CA LEU A 160 7.35 15.50 -10.41
C LEU A 160 6.83 15.16 -9.01
N ASP A 161 7.50 15.60 -7.95
CA ASP A 161 7.05 15.36 -6.58
C ASP A 161 5.69 16.01 -6.30
N LYS A 162 5.50 17.26 -6.75
CA LYS A 162 4.21 17.96 -6.65
C LYS A 162 3.11 17.24 -7.42
N GLU A 163 3.42 16.73 -8.61
CA GLU A 163 2.48 15.95 -9.41
C GLU A 163 2.07 14.67 -8.68
N ILE A 164 3.04 13.89 -8.18
CA ILE A 164 2.77 12.65 -7.45
C ILE A 164 1.92 12.92 -6.19
N LYS A 165 2.26 13.96 -5.42
CA LYS A 165 1.50 14.38 -4.23
C LYS A 165 0.05 14.74 -4.57
N SER A 166 -0.20 15.34 -5.73
CA SER A 166 -1.55 15.70 -6.18
C SER A 166 -2.42 14.48 -6.55
N VAL A 167 -1.80 13.35 -6.90
CA VAL A 167 -2.51 12.14 -7.34
C VAL A 167 -2.93 11.28 -6.14
N LEU A 168 -2.40 11.52 -4.95
CA LEU A 168 -2.77 10.80 -3.73
C LEU A 168 -4.23 11.07 -3.30
N PRO A 169 -4.97 10.05 -2.81
CA PRO A 169 -4.63 8.63 -2.81
C PRO A 169 -4.68 8.01 -4.22
N PHE A 170 -3.76 7.07 -4.50
CA PHE A 170 -3.66 6.43 -5.82
C PHE A 170 -4.91 5.62 -6.14
N ALA A 171 -5.48 5.82 -7.33
CA ALA A 171 -6.58 5.01 -7.84
C ALA A 171 -6.02 3.98 -8.82
N VAL A 172 -6.17 2.69 -8.49
CA VAL A 172 -5.55 1.61 -9.27
C VAL A 172 -6.59 0.63 -9.81
N ILE A 173 -6.27 0.11 -10.99
CA ILE A 173 -7.03 -0.94 -11.68
C ILE A 173 -6.11 -2.17 -11.75
N GLY A 174 -6.58 -3.30 -11.23
CA GLY A 174 -5.84 -4.56 -11.29
C GLY A 174 -6.34 -5.44 -12.44
N GLY A 175 -5.52 -5.65 -13.46
CA GLY A 175 -5.79 -6.59 -14.55
C GLY A 175 -4.94 -7.84 -14.42
N ASN A 176 -5.57 -9.02 -14.55
CA ASN A 176 -4.87 -10.31 -14.70
C ASN A 176 -4.78 -10.74 -16.17
N CYS A 177 -5.51 -10.10 -17.07
CA CYS A 177 -5.55 -10.45 -18.49
C CYS A 177 -4.49 -9.65 -19.22
N VAL A 178 -3.73 -10.31 -20.10
CA VAL A 178 -2.86 -9.66 -21.06
C VAL A 178 -3.66 -9.51 -22.35
N VAL A 179 -3.97 -8.28 -22.72
CA VAL A 179 -4.68 -7.93 -23.95
C VAL A 179 -3.64 -7.44 -24.96
N GLU A 180 -3.82 -7.79 -26.22
CA GLU A 180 -2.98 -7.30 -27.31
C GLU A 180 -3.68 -6.11 -27.95
N VAL A 181 -3.07 -4.92 -27.84
CA VAL A 181 -3.55 -3.69 -28.46
C VAL A 181 -2.40 -3.15 -29.30
N ASP A 182 -2.65 -2.91 -30.58
CA ASP A 182 -1.66 -2.38 -31.54
C ASP A 182 -0.33 -3.17 -31.55
N GLY A 183 -0.42 -4.51 -31.50
CA GLY A 183 0.72 -5.44 -31.52
C GLY A 183 1.54 -5.48 -30.23
N HIS A 184 1.12 -4.74 -29.18
CA HIS A 184 1.77 -4.73 -27.88
C HIS A 184 0.91 -5.45 -26.84
N ARG A 185 1.56 -6.34 -26.08
CA ARG A 185 0.93 -7.08 -24.98
C ARG A 185 0.86 -6.20 -23.74
N ILE A 186 -0.32 -5.67 -23.45
CA ILE A 186 -0.59 -4.81 -22.29
C ILE A 186 -1.43 -5.57 -21.25
N ARG A 187 -1.18 -5.34 -19.96
CA ARG A 187 -2.06 -5.88 -18.90
C ARG A 187 -3.30 -4.99 -18.80
N GLY A 188 -4.48 -5.56 -19.03
CA GLY A 188 -5.74 -4.83 -19.06
C GLY A 188 -6.90 -5.66 -18.51
N ARG A 189 -8.03 -5.02 -18.27
CA ARG A 189 -9.32 -5.67 -18.08
C ARG A 189 -10.15 -5.45 -19.34
N GLN A 190 -10.64 -6.53 -19.93
CA GLN A 190 -11.59 -6.47 -21.03
C GLN A 190 -13.00 -6.49 -20.45
N TYR A 191 -13.83 -5.52 -20.84
CA TYR A 191 -15.25 -5.48 -20.54
C TYR A 191 -16.01 -5.89 -21.80
N SER A 192 -17.00 -6.76 -21.64
CA SER A 192 -17.94 -7.19 -22.69
C SER A 192 -19.04 -6.17 -22.90
#